data_AF-A0A925GB79-F1
#
_entry.id   AF-A0A925GB79-F1
#
_cell.length_a   1.000
_cell.length_b   1.000
_cell.length_c   1.000
_cell.angle_alpha   90.00
_cell.angle_beta   90.00
_cell.angle_gamma   90.00
#
_symmetry.space_group_name_H-M   'P 1'
#
loop_
_entity.id
_entity.type
_entity.pdbx_description
1 polymer ?
#
loop_
_entity_poly.entity_id
_entity_poly.type
_entity_poly.pdbx_seq_one_letter_code
_entity_poly.pdbx_strand_id
1 'polypeptide(L)' 'MKLPLLKLLIFFSMFLALATVHAQDYYVSATGSNNNNGLTPSTPFATIQKAGDVVNPGGT' A
#
# COMPACT_ATOMS: atom_id res chain seq x y z
N MET A 1 23.78 -12.98 -33.70
CA MET A 1 23.98 -12.12 -32.52
C MET A 1 22.66 -11.43 -32.15
N LYS A 2 21.95 -11.90 -31.11
CA LYS A 2 20.75 -11.20 -30.56
C LYS A 2 20.66 -11.22 -29.02
N LEU A 3 21.67 -11.79 -28.36
CA LEU A 3 21.74 -11.96 -26.90
C LEU A 3 21.95 -10.67 -26.05
N PRO A 4 22.48 -9.51 -26.54
CA PRO A 4 22.73 -8.36 -25.66
C PRO A 4 21.45 -7.55 -25.39
N LEU A 5 20.51 -7.55 -26.34
CA LEU A 5 19.26 -6.79 -26.24
C LEU A 5 18.32 -7.37 -25.17
N LEU A 6 18.25 -8.71 -25.07
CA LEU A 6 17.44 -9.39 -24.05
C LEU A 6 17.95 -9.11 -22.63
N LYS A 7 19.28 -9.06 -22.43
CA LYS A 7 19.89 -8.72 -21.14
C LYS A 7 19.63 -7.26 -20.75
N LEU A 8 19.68 -6.34 -21.72
CA LEU A 8 19.35 -4.93 -21.49
C LEU A 8 17.86 -4.75 -21.14
N LEU A 9 16.97 -5.49 -21.79
CA LEU A 9 15.54 -5.52 -21.45
C LEU A 9 15.27 -6.04 -20.04
N ILE A 10 15.92 -7.13 -19.62
CA ILE A 10 15.78 -7.69 -18.26
C ILE A 10 16.31 -6.69 -17.22
N PHE A 11 17.46 -6.06 -17.48
CA PHE A 11 18.04 -5.05 -16.60
C PHE A 11 17.12 -3.82 -16.47
N PHE A 12 16.55 -3.35 -17.57
CA PHE A 12 15.60 -2.23 -17.57
C PHE A 12 14.28 -2.59 -16.87
N SER A 13 13.78 -3.81 -17.04
CA SER A 13 12.57 -4.32 -16.35
C SER A 13 12.73 -4.35 -14.84
N MET A 14 13.94 -4.62 -14.34
CA MET A 14 14.23 -4.64 -12.89
C MET A 14 14.05 -3.27 -12.22
N PHE A 15 14.27 -2.17 -12.95
CA PHE A 15 14.05 -0.81 -12.44
C PHE A 15 12.58 -0.38 -12.45
N LEU A 16 11.73 -1.02 -13.28
CA LEU A 16 10.31 -0.69 -13.36
C LEU A 16 9.51 -1.20 -12.14
N ALA A 17 10.05 -2.20 -11.42
CA ALA A 17 9.42 -2.78 -10.24
C ALA A 17 9.48 -1.89 -8.98
N LEU A 18 10.24 -0.79 -9.01
CA LEU A 18 10.40 0.12 -7.86
C LEU A 18 9.25 1.15 -7.73
N ALA A 19 8.35 1.23 -8.70
CA ALA A 19 7.37 2.32 -8.79
C ALA A 19 6.11 2.17 -7.91
N THR A 20 5.98 1.09 -7.14
CA THR A 20 4.70 0.75 -6.46
C THR A 20 4.74 0.77 -4.93
N VAL A 21 5.75 1.38 -4.30
CA VAL A 21 5.74 1.59 -2.85
C VAL A 21 4.95 2.84 -2.51
N HIS A 22 3.79 2.68 -1.88
CA HIS A 22 2.98 3.78 -1.36
C HIS A 22 2.59 3.50 0.10
N ALA A 23 2.79 4.48 0.96
CA ALA A 23 2.34 4.48 2.35
C ALA A 23 0.86 4.90 2.41
N GLN A 24 0.00 4.07 3.01
CA GLN A 24 -1.42 4.37 3.17
C GLN A 24 -1.73 4.65 4.64
N ASP A 25 -2.34 5.80 4.90
CA ASP A 25 -2.82 6.15 6.23
C ASP A 25 -4.24 5.62 6.46
N TYR A 26 -4.53 5.15 7.68
CA TYR A 26 -5.84 4.74 8.12
C TYR A 26 -6.27 5.49 9.40
N TYR A 27 -7.54 5.90 9.44
CA TYR A 27 -8.11 6.65 10.56
C TYR A 27 -8.93 5.76 11.48
N VAL A 28 -8.76 5.95 12.79
CA VAL A 28 -9.49 5.23 13.84
C VAL A 28 -10.17 6.24 14.77
N SER A 29 -11.44 5.98 15.12
CA SER A 29 -12.20 6.74 16.11
C SER A 29 -13.08 5.81 16.93
N ALA A 30 -13.19 6.07 18.24
CA ALA A 30 -14.11 5.33 19.12
C ALA A 30 -15.60 5.45 18.71
N THR A 31 -15.95 6.47 17.91
CA THR A 31 -17.30 6.66 17.34
C THR A 31 -17.42 6.18 15.89
N GLY A 32 -16.36 5.60 15.33
CA GLY A 32 -16.31 5.08 13.97
C GLY A 32 -17.04 3.74 13.78
N SER A 33 -16.78 3.08 12.65
CA SER A 33 -17.34 1.76 12.34
C SER A 33 -16.31 0.89 11.63
N ASN A 34 -16.19 -0.38 12.02
CA ASN A 34 -15.31 -1.33 11.31
C ASN A 34 -15.85 -1.74 9.93
N ASN A 35 -17.06 -1.28 9.55
CA ASN A 35 -17.59 -1.37 8.19
C ASN A 35 -17.14 -0.22 7.29
N ASN A 36 -16.56 0.87 7.84
CA ASN A 36 -15.96 1.93 7.04
C ASN A 36 -14.65 1.44 6.39
N ASN A 37 -14.11 2.21 5.44
CA ASN A 37 -12.84 1.87 4.79
C ASN A 37 -11.61 2.44 5.52
N GLY A 38 -11.78 3.34 6.48
CA GLY A 38 -10.69 3.94 7.24
C GLY A 38 -9.84 4.93 6.46
N LEU A 39 -10.19 5.28 5.21
CA LEU A 39 -9.33 6.09 4.33
C LEU A 39 -9.48 7.61 4.55
N THR A 40 -10.49 8.03 5.34
CA THR A 40 -10.71 9.43 5.67
C THR A 40 -11.11 9.60 7.14
N PRO A 41 -10.88 10.79 7.73
CA PRO A 41 -11.36 11.10 9.08
C PRO A 41 -12.88 11.00 9.25
N SER A 42 -13.66 11.15 8.16
CA SER A 42 -15.12 11.04 8.16
C SER A 42 -15.63 9.60 8.05
N THR A 43 -14.77 8.66 7.65
CA THR A 43 -15.09 7.23 7.57
C THR A 43 -14.04 6.38 8.31
N PRO A 44 -13.79 6.64 9.61
CA PRO A 44 -12.76 5.93 10.35
C PRO A 44 -13.23 4.53 10.77
N PHE A 45 -12.28 3.62 10.97
CA PHE A 45 -12.53 2.37 11.68
C PHE A 45 -12.92 2.62 13.13
N ALA A 46 -13.62 1.66 13.76
CA ALA A 46 -13.99 1.75 15.17
C ALA A 46 -12.85 1.34 16.12
N THR A 47 -11.91 0.53 15.64
CA THR A 47 -10.89 -0.12 16.49
C THR A 47 -9.50 -0.05 15.87
N ILE A 48 -8.48 0.05 16.73
CA ILE A 48 -7.07 -0.04 16.33
C ILE A 48 -6.77 -1.42 15.72
N GLN A 49 -7.37 -2.49 16.26
CA GLN A 49 -7.19 -3.84 15.70
C GLN A 49 -7.58 -3.91 14.22
N LYS A 50 -8.74 -3.35 13.84
CA LYS A 50 -9.18 -3.35 12.44
C LYS A 50 -8.19 -2.62 11.52
N ALA A 51 -7.59 -1.51 11.98
CA ALA A 51 -6.54 -0.82 11.23
C ALA A 51 -5.27 -1.67 11.13
N GLY A 52 -4.84 -2.28 12.24
CA GLY A 52 -3.68 -3.18 12.27
C GLY A 52 -3.81 -4.41 11.37
N ASP A 53 -5.03 -4.92 11.18
CA ASP A 53 -5.31 -6.07 10.31
C ASP A 53 -5.17 -5.76 8.81
N VAL A 54 -5.26 -4.48 8.41
CA VAL A 54 -5.29 -4.05 7.00
C VAL A 54 -4.13 -3.16 6.59
N VAL A 55 -3.40 -2.58 7.55
CA VAL A 55 -2.26 -1.71 7.28
C VAL A 55 -1.12 -2.54 6.67
N ASN A 56 -0.57 -2.05 5.57
CA ASN A 56 0.62 -2.64 4.95
C ASN A 56 1.88 -1.96 5.52
N PRO A 57 3.06 -2.61 5.42
CA PRO A 57 4.31 -1.99 5.83
C PRO A 57 4.49 -0.59 5.21
N GLY A 58 4.86 0.37 6.06
CA GLY A 58 5.02 1.77 5.69
C GLY A 58 3.74 2.62 5.77
N GLY A 59 2.57 2.02 6.02
CA GLY A 59 1.34 2.75 6.36
C GLY A 59 1.31 3.22 7.82
N THR A 60 0.40 4.16 8.10
CA THR A 60 0.16 4.74 9.44
C THR A 60 -1.24 4.42 9.93
#